data_AF-A0A847M5F1-F1
#
_entry.id   AF-A0A847M5F1-F1
#
_cell.length_a   1.000
_cell.length_b   1.000
_cell.length_c   1.000
_cell.angle_alpha   90.00
_cell.angle_beta   90.00
_cell.angle_gamma   90.00
#
_symmetry.space_group_name_H-M   'P 1'
#
loop_
_entity.id
_entity.type
_entity.pdbx_description
1 polymer ?
#
loop_
_entity_poly.entity_id
_entity_poly.type
_entity_poly.pdbx_seq_one_letter_code
_entity_poly.pdbx_strand_id
1 'polypeptide(L)'
;MEPTGVTLADGRMAVVRHIEADDYERVLHYFDGLGELTRKYFCPHPFDEKHARMIVETSNRTDTVRLGAFADSAQRPLVGYFYYEPSETMAYPHVGCGIVDTFHGQGLGKTLMSVLVAEARRNDMPGLWLCVDKPNYRALRVYSKAGYRIIGGTRRPSHYDMVLDFAAEQSPFKYRCLYLHSIDWKLTNLTADTWTFEQWREYLNLMQGAGANMLKLFIWPTQYYHPDYPQTHLNQWRYDVYRQVLTYARTLCLETHIGIAANGVPPSVWLSHPDKRAEGVRHQGIGLCWQRGKQQVLDMAASVVDYFADVADGFVIWHAASELCTCRQCADYAPVMRDMMRSYGELVGERAQVRHCAWHTGVSAGQTEATISRMQSIRNEILSGMRRGDWTLIHDWDEESLRVAREHGLEAISFAFFMDPESGNEANSILPRTGFAQIEQAVREATGRDAGMLSYRLTPFTRLHQDWLFFRKQLHPDMSREQALGSLADFIGVGEEFVEALQALDQWWAGEEAGSYDMNTLCRAAEIIRSLAQQRPDYLVHLSEATDILLLIAQAGQSNGWQVTEELVEAVQRRMEQGPTFTSFTHEQLWDHRARLLINTRLEWWMKAIRPIAVAQV
;
A
#
# COMPACT_ATOMS: atom_id res chain seq x y z
N MET A 1 -9.13 33.45 -16.74
CA MET A 1 -7.81 33.31 -16.09
C MET A 1 -6.80 34.19 -16.81
N GLU A 2 -5.79 34.69 -16.12
CA GLU A 2 -4.66 35.36 -16.78
C GLU A 2 -3.75 34.34 -17.48
N PRO A 3 -3.15 34.68 -18.64
CA PRO A 3 -2.17 33.82 -19.30
C PRO A 3 -1.00 33.47 -18.38
N THR A 4 -0.67 32.18 -18.30
CA THR A 4 0.41 31.67 -17.42
C THR A 4 1.62 31.27 -18.26
N GLY A 5 2.73 31.98 -18.09
CA GLY A 5 4.01 31.63 -18.73
C GLY A 5 4.66 30.40 -18.08
N VAL A 6 5.27 29.55 -18.90
CA VAL A 6 5.90 28.29 -18.49
C VAL A 6 7.25 28.16 -19.17
N THR A 7 8.30 27.96 -18.37
CA THR A 7 9.62 27.56 -18.87
C THR A 7 9.68 26.03 -18.90
N LEU A 8 9.92 25.48 -20.09
CA LEU A 8 10.08 24.05 -20.34
C LEU A 8 11.45 23.58 -19.85
N ALA A 9 11.61 22.26 -19.65
CA ALA A 9 12.86 21.69 -19.13
C ALA A 9 14.07 21.91 -20.08
N ASP A 10 13.81 22.09 -21.38
CA ASP A 10 14.81 22.45 -22.39
C ASP A 10 15.01 23.98 -22.56
N GLY A 11 14.39 24.80 -21.71
CA GLY A 11 14.51 26.26 -21.72
C GLY A 11 13.57 26.98 -22.70
N ARG A 12 12.83 26.27 -23.55
CA ARG A 12 11.77 26.90 -24.38
C ARG A 12 10.66 27.49 -23.50
N MET A 13 9.96 28.49 -24.00
CA MET A 13 8.83 29.10 -23.31
C MET A 13 7.50 28.66 -23.94
N ALA A 14 6.47 28.55 -23.12
CA ALA A 14 5.09 28.37 -23.56
C ALA A 14 4.15 29.23 -22.70
N VAL A 15 2.98 29.57 -23.25
CA VAL A 15 1.93 30.31 -22.55
C VAL A 15 0.69 29.43 -22.47
N VAL A 16 0.16 29.24 -21.27
CA VAL A 16 -1.11 28.54 -21.03
C VAL A 16 -2.23 29.56 -20.86
N ARG A 17 -3.31 29.44 -21.65
CA ARG A 17 -4.52 30.27 -21.56
C ARG A 17 -5.75 29.51 -22.05
N HIS A 18 -6.95 30.10 -21.85
CA HIS A 18 -8.17 29.60 -22.50
C HIS A 18 -8.04 29.69 -24.03
N ILE A 19 -8.64 28.73 -24.73
CA ILE A 19 -8.80 28.77 -26.18
C ILE A 19 -9.80 29.86 -26.55
N GLU A 20 -9.47 30.64 -27.57
CA GLU A 20 -10.30 31.74 -28.07
C GLU A 20 -10.90 31.40 -29.44
N ALA A 21 -11.91 32.17 -29.85
CA ALA A 21 -12.61 31.93 -31.11
C ALA A 21 -11.69 32.00 -32.36
N ASP A 22 -10.62 32.79 -32.27
CA ASP A 22 -9.63 32.99 -33.35
C ASP A 22 -8.52 31.93 -33.38
N ASP A 23 -8.52 30.97 -32.44
CA ASP A 23 -7.53 29.89 -32.38
C ASP A 23 -7.84 28.70 -33.33
N TYR A 24 -8.88 28.79 -34.15
CA TYR A 24 -9.33 27.70 -35.04
C TYR A 24 -8.19 27.05 -35.83
N GLU A 25 -7.40 27.86 -36.55
CA GLU A 25 -6.27 27.38 -37.35
C GLU A 25 -5.17 26.75 -36.48
N ARG A 26 -4.98 27.24 -35.25
CA ARG A 26 -4.01 26.68 -34.30
C ARG A 26 -4.47 25.31 -33.80
N VAL A 27 -5.77 25.12 -33.59
CA VAL A 27 -6.36 23.83 -33.19
C VAL A 27 -6.22 22.81 -34.32
N LEU A 28 -6.46 23.20 -35.57
CA LEU A 28 -6.22 22.33 -36.73
C LEU A 28 -4.74 21.93 -36.84
N HIS A 29 -3.85 22.90 -36.77
CA HIS A 29 -2.42 22.60 -36.85
C HIS A 29 -1.94 21.71 -35.69
N TYR A 30 -2.52 21.90 -34.49
CA TYR A 30 -2.28 21.02 -33.35
C TYR A 30 -2.70 19.58 -33.65
N PHE A 31 -3.87 19.36 -34.27
CA PHE A 31 -4.29 18.02 -34.67
C PHE A 31 -3.28 17.37 -35.61
N ASP A 32 -2.84 18.09 -36.64
CA ASP A 32 -1.82 17.59 -37.60
C ASP A 32 -0.48 17.32 -36.92
N GLY A 33 -0.13 18.11 -35.89
CA GLY A 33 1.10 17.96 -35.11
C GLY A 33 1.12 16.77 -34.15
N LEU A 34 0.00 16.10 -33.91
CA LEU A 34 -0.04 14.91 -33.03
C LEU A 34 0.64 13.71 -33.71
N GLY A 35 1.70 13.21 -33.10
CA GLY A 35 2.40 12.00 -33.53
C GLY A 35 1.62 10.72 -33.20
N GLU A 36 2.17 9.59 -33.66
CA GLU A 36 1.57 8.27 -33.47
C GLU A 36 1.32 7.94 -32.00
N LEU A 37 2.28 8.26 -31.13
CA LEU A 37 2.19 7.96 -29.70
C LEU A 37 1.06 8.76 -29.03
N THR A 38 0.96 10.07 -29.33
CA THR A 38 -0.13 10.88 -28.79
C THR A 38 -1.47 10.42 -29.33
N ARG A 39 -1.60 10.17 -30.64
CA ARG A 39 -2.85 9.68 -31.25
C ARG A 39 -3.30 8.32 -30.71
N LYS A 40 -2.35 7.45 -30.36
CA LYS A 40 -2.63 6.15 -29.74
C LYS A 40 -3.34 6.30 -28.39
N TYR A 41 -2.91 7.24 -27.56
CA TYR A 41 -3.40 7.39 -26.18
C TYR A 41 -4.41 8.53 -25.98
N PHE A 42 -4.41 9.52 -26.85
CA PHE A 42 -5.33 10.65 -26.86
C PHE A 42 -6.11 10.61 -28.17
N CYS A 43 -7.31 10.07 -28.10
CA CYS A 43 -8.28 10.07 -29.20
C CYS A 43 -9.71 10.23 -28.64
N PRO A 44 -9.99 11.33 -27.93
CA PRO A 44 -11.32 11.53 -27.34
C PRO A 44 -12.39 11.84 -28.40
N HIS A 45 -11.97 12.35 -29.56
CA HIS A 45 -12.82 12.73 -30.67
C HIS A 45 -12.04 12.63 -31.99
N PRO A 46 -12.72 12.65 -33.15
CA PRO A 46 -12.07 12.82 -34.44
C PRO A 46 -11.18 14.07 -34.49
N PHE A 47 -10.06 13.97 -35.21
CA PHE A 47 -9.13 15.07 -35.45
C PHE A 47 -9.41 15.68 -36.82
N ASP A 48 -10.55 16.37 -36.92
CA ASP A 48 -11.07 16.96 -38.15
C ASP A 48 -11.50 18.43 -37.98
N GLU A 49 -11.80 19.09 -39.10
CA GLU A 49 -12.23 20.49 -39.12
C GLU A 49 -13.51 20.75 -38.34
N LYS A 50 -14.42 19.79 -38.32
CA LYS A 50 -15.68 19.89 -37.59
C LYS A 50 -15.43 19.98 -36.09
N HIS A 51 -14.54 19.14 -35.56
CA HIS A 51 -14.19 19.16 -34.13
C HIS A 51 -13.34 20.37 -33.76
N ALA A 52 -12.41 20.79 -34.61
CA ALA A 52 -11.64 22.02 -34.37
C ALA A 52 -12.57 23.24 -34.22
N ARG A 53 -13.59 23.33 -35.08
CA ARG A 53 -14.63 24.37 -35.00
C ARG A 53 -15.45 24.28 -33.71
N MET A 54 -15.90 23.07 -33.35
CA MET A 54 -16.63 22.84 -32.10
C MET A 54 -15.82 23.28 -30.86
N ILE A 55 -14.52 23.00 -30.83
CA ILE A 55 -13.62 23.38 -29.73
C ILE A 55 -13.63 24.90 -29.52
N VAL A 56 -13.44 25.69 -30.58
CA VAL A 56 -13.41 27.16 -30.46
C VAL A 56 -14.80 27.76 -30.23
N GLU A 57 -15.87 27.16 -30.78
CA GLU A 57 -17.25 27.62 -30.56
C GLU A 57 -17.73 27.38 -29.13
N THR A 58 -17.22 26.35 -28.47
CA THR A 58 -17.62 25.97 -27.10
C THR A 58 -16.67 26.50 -26.02
N SER A 59 -15.62 27.23 -26.38
CA SER A 59 -14.61 27.68 -25.41
C SER A 59 -15.11 28.73 -24.41
N ASN A 60 -16.20 29.43 -24.73
CA ASN A 60 -16.84 30.42 -23.87
C ASN A 60 -18.00 29.87 -23.01
N ARG A 61 -18.25 28.56 -23.04
CA ARG A 61 -19.30 27.96 -22.21
C ARG A 61 -18.90 27.98 -20.73
N THR A 62 -19.85 28.20 -19.84
CA THR A 62 -19.59 28.26 -18.39
C THR A 62 -19.36 26.89 -17.75
N ASP A 63 -19.87 25.84 -18.37
CA ASP A 63 -19.80 24.45 -17.90
C ASP A 63 -18.63 23.66 -18.49
N THR A 64 -17.85 24.28 -19.36
CA THR A 64 -16.73 23.67 -20.10
C THR A 64 -15.50 24.55 -19.97
N VAL A 65 -14.33 23.95 -19.79
CA VAL A 65 -13.05 24.68 -19.83
C VAL A 65 -12.19 24.08 -20.91
N ARG A 66 -11.60 24.93 -21.76
CA ARG A 66 -10.69 24.53 -22.84
C ARG A 66 -9.41 25.35 -22.76
N LEU A 67 -8.32 24.69 -22.38
CA LEU A 67 -7.00 25.29 -22.21
C LEU A 67 -6.07 24.91 -23.35
N GLY A 68 -5.39 25.90 -23.90
CA GLY A 68 -4.31 25.72 -24.85
C GLY A 68 -2.96 26.10 -24.25
N ALA A 69 -1.92 25.33 -24.57
CA ALA A 69 -0.53 25.70 -24.39
C ALA A 69 0.07 26.13 -25.72
N PHE A 70 0.54 27.37 -25.81
CA PHE A 70 1.07 27.96 -27.03
C PHE A 70 2.58 28.15 -26.90
N ALA A 71 3.37 27.54 -27.79
CA ALA A 71 4.82 27.70 -27.75
C ALA A 71 5.21 29.15 -28.10
N ASP A 72 6.22 29.71 -27.43
CA ASP A 72 6.69 31.07 -27.69
C ASP A 72 7.59 31.10 -28.94
N SER A 73 6.95 31.07 -30.11
CA SER A 73 7.56 31.22 -31.41
C SER A 73 6.80 32.24 -32.25
N ALA A 74 7.35 32.65 -33.40
CA ALA A 74 6.74 33.66 -34.25
C ALA A 74 5.27 33.36 -34.62
N GLN A 75 4.89 32.08 -34.73
CA GLN A 75 3.53 31.65 -35.08
C GLN A 75 2.67 31.26 -33.87
N ARG A 76 3.27 31.17 -32.67
CA ARG A 76 2.63 30.70 -31.43
C ARG A 76 1.76 29.45 -31.62
N PRO A 77 2.31 28.32 -32.12
CA PRO A 77 1.53 27.12 -32.36
C PRO A 77 0.98 26.55 -31.05
N LEU A 78 -0.21 25.98 -31.13
CA LEU A 78 -0.81 25.21 -30.03
C LEU A 78 -0.07 23.86 -29.93
N VAL A 79 0.51 23.57 -28.77
CA VAL A 79 1.36 22.39 -28.53
C VAL A 79 0.82 21.49 -27.41
N GLY A 80 -0.23 21.92 -26.73
CA GLY A 80 -0.97 21.10 -25.77
C GLY A 80 -2.39 21.60 -25.60
N TYR A 81 -3.33 20.68 -25.41
CA TYR A 81 -4.75 20.95 -25.32
C TYR A 81 -5.36 20.10 -24.21
N PHE A 82 -5.86 20.79 -23.17
CA PHE A 82 -6.52 20.17 -22.01
C PHE A 82 -7.93 20.75 -21.91
N TYR A 83 -8.89 19.93 -21.53
CA TYR A 83 -10.25 20.40 -21.30
C TYR A 83 -10.92 19.62 -20.18
N TYR A 84 -11.98 20.18 -19.63
CA TYR A 84 -13.02 19.39 -18.99
C TYR A 84 -14.39 19.80 -19.51
N GLU A 85 -15.31 18.85 -19.56
CA GLU A 85 -16.70 19.08 -19.98
C GLU A 85 -17.67 18.23 -19.13
N PRO A 86 -18.95 18.62 -19.01
CA PRO A 86 -19.91 17.87 -18.20
C PRO A 86 -20.05 16.42 -18.67
N SER A 87 -20.19 15.51 -17.72
CA SER A 87 -20.47 14.11 -18.00
C SER A 87 -21.93 13.80 -17.67
N GLU A 88 -22.63 13.10 -18.57
CA GLU A 88 -24.01 12.64 -18.29
C GLU A 88 -24.03 11.43 -17.34
N THR A 89 -22.93 10.69 -17.25
CA THR A 89 -22.87 9.41 -16.53
C THR A 89 -22.08 9.47 -15.24
N MET A 90 -21.29 10.54 -15.03
CA MET A 90 -20.42 10.69 -13.87
C MET A 90 -20.74 11.99 -13.14
N ALA A 91 -20.63 11.97 -11.81
CA ALA A 91 -20.79 13.17 -10.99
C ALA A 91 -19.69 14.24 -11.25
N TYR A 92 -18.58 13.84 -11.87
CA TYR A 92 -17.45 14.71 -12.18
C TYR A 92 -17.36 14.97 -13.69
N PRO A 93 -17.00 16.20 -14.11
CA PRO A 93 -16.74 16.49 -15.51
C PRO A 93 -15.56 15.66 -16.05
N HIS A 94 -15.67 15.25 -17.31
CA HIS A 94 -14.68 14.44 -18.00
C HIS A 94 -13.53 15.31 -18.50
N VAL A 95 -12.30 14.86 -18.26
CA VAL A 95 -11.08 15.53 -18.67
C VAL A 95 -10.44 14.83 -19.87
N GLY A 96 -10.05 15.61 -20.86
CA GLY A 96 -9.17 15.17 -21.94
C GLY A 96 -7.85 15.94 -21.95
N CYS A 97 -6.74 15.22 -22.21
CA CYS A 97 -5.40 15.78 -22.19
C CYS A 97 -4.55 15.29 -23.37
N GLY A 98 -4.13 16.21 -24.24
CA GLY A 98 -3.20 15.93 -25.33
C GLY A 98 -2.04 16.92 -25.38
N ILE A 99 -0.85 16.44 -25.75
CA ILE A 99 0.37 17.25 -25.91
C ILE A 99 1.11 16.72 -27.14
N VAL A 100 1.63 17.63 -27.99
CA VAL A 100 2.47 17.27 -29.13
C VAL A 100 3.73 16.54 -28.66
N ASP A 101 4.13 15.50 -29.38
CA ASP A 101 5.16 14.54 -28.98
C ASP A 101 6.52 15.18 -28.63
N THR A 102 6.92 16.22 -29.37
CA THR A 102 8.17 16.96 -29.15
C THR A 102 8.17 17.84 -27.89
N PHE A 103 7.04 17.91 -27.17
CA PHE A 103 6.88 18.62 -25.90
C PHE A 103 6.64 17.68 -24.72
N HIS A 104 6.67 16.36 -24.93
CA HIS A 104 6.58 15.38 -23.85
C HIS A 104 7.80 15.45 -22.92
N GLY A 105 7.60 15.19 -21.62
CA GLY A 105 8.69 15.22 -20.63
C GLY A 105 9.18 16.62 -20.24
N GLN A 106 8.63 17.68 -20.83
CA GLN A 106 9.08 19.06 -20.63
C GLN A 106 8.36 19.80 -19.48
N GLY A 107 7.63 19.08 -18.61
CA GLY A 107 6.86 19.66 -17.51
C GLY A 107 5.48 20.26 -17.90
N LEU A 108 5.18 20.40 -19.19
CA LEU A 108 3.97 21.06 -19.68
C LEU A 108 2.66 20.43 -19.18
N GLY A 109 2.57 19.09 -19.16
CA GLY A 109 1.37 18.39 -18.68
C GLY A 109 1.07 18.61 -17.21
N LYS A 110 2.11 18.78 -16.37
CA LYS A 110 1.94 19.15 -14.96
C LYS A 110 1.30 20.53 -14.87
N THR A 111 1.83 21.50 -15.62
CA THR A 111 1.33 22.89 -15.58
C THR A 111 -0.10 23.00 -16.10
N LEU A 112 -0.41 22.38 -17.25
CA LEU A 112 -1.76 22.36 -17.80
C LEU A 112 -2.76 21.72 -16.83
N MET A 113 -2.39 20.59 -16.20
CA MET A 113 -3.26 19.95 -15.20
C MET A 113 -3.48 20.84 -13.98
N SER A 114 -2.42 21.47 -13.44
CA SER A 114 -2.56 22.40 -12.30
C SER A 114 -3.48 23.58 -12.62
N VAL A 115 -3.37 24.14 -13.83
CA VAL A 115 -4.28 25.20 -14.29
C VAL A 115 -5.71 24.67 -14.42
N LEU A 116 -5.90 23.52 -15.06
CA LEU A 116 -7.24 22.92 -15.25
C LEU A 116 -7.94 22.67 -13.91
N VAL A 117 -7.21 22.15 -12.92
CA VAL A 117 -7.70 21.95 -11.55
C VAL A 117 -8.07 23.28 -10.89
N ALA A 118 -7.27 24.32 -11.07
CA ALA A 118 -7.57 25.65 -10.53
C ALA A 118 -8.82 26.26 -11.17
N GLU A 119 -9.03 26.09 -12.47
CA GLU A 119 -10.27 26.51 -13.14
C GLU A 119 -11.48 25.72 -12.62
N ALA A 120 -11.37 24.40 -12.49
CA ALA A 120 -12.45 23.55 -11.98
C ALA A 120 -12.88 23.98 -10.55
N ARG A 121 -11.92 24.30 -9.68
CA ARG A 121 -12.22 24.85 -8.35
C ARG A 121 -12.86 26.22 -8.40
N ARG A 122 -12.41 27.11 -9.30
CA ARG A 122 -13.03 28.44 -9.45
C ARG A 122 -14.47 28.35 -9.94
N ASN A 123 -14.78 27.30 -10.68
CA ASN A 123 -16.12 26.99 -11.17
C ASN A 123 -16.91 26.09 -10.19
N ASP A 124 -16.47 25.97 -8.93
CA ASP A 124 -17.13 25.20 -7.86
C ASP A 124 -17.41 23.73 -8.22
N MET A 125 -16.57 23.12 -9.05
CA MET A 125 -16.67 21.69 -9.33
C MET A 125 -16.24 20.89 -8.09
N PRO A 126 -16.90 19.76 -7.78
CA PRO A 126 -16.52 18.90 -6.65
C PRO A 126 -15.21 18.13 -6.92
N GLY A 127 -14.82 18.01 -8.19
CA GLY A 127 -13.66 17.24 -8.63
C GLY A 127 -13.62 17.10 -10.15
N LEU A 128 -12.79 16.19 -10.64
CA LEU A 128 -12.59 15.88 -12.06
C LEU A 128 -12.50 14.36 -12.28
N TRP A 129 -12.95 13.88 -13.43
CA TRP A 129 -12.83 12.47 -13.83
C TRP A 129 -12.12 12.33 -15.18
N LEU A 130 -11.33 11.27 -15.35
CA LEU A 130 -10.69 10.92 -16.62
C LEU A 130 -10.57 9.42 -16.79
N CYS A 131 -10.30 8.99 -18.02
CA CYS A 131 -9.84 7.64 -18.32
C CYS A 131 -8.39 7.66 -18.83
N VAL A 132 -7.63 6.62 -18.53
CA VAL A 132 -6.23 6.48 -18.99
C VAL A 132 -5.92 5.05 -19.38
N ASP A 133 -5.25 4.87 -20.52
CA ASP A 133 -4.79 3.55 -20.95
C ASP A 133 -3.75 2.99 -19.95
N LYS A 134 -3.92 1.72 -19.53
CA LYS A 134 -3.12 1.08 -18.47
C LYS A 134 -1.60 1.13 -18.73
N PRO A 135 -1.10 0.96 -19.98
CA PRO A 135 0.32 1.09 -20.29
C PRO A 135 0.84 2.53 -20.39
N ASN A 136 -0.01 3.56 -20.33
CA ASN A 136 0.41 4.95 -20.40
C ASN A 136 0.90 5.47 -19.03
N TYR A 137 2.00 4.90 -18.54
CA TYR A 137 2.60 5.23 -17.23
C TYR A 137 2.96 6.71 -17.10
N ARG A 138 3.28 7.39 -18.21
CA ARG A 138 3.58 8.82 -18.18
C ARG A 138 2.35 9.65 -17.83
N ALA A 139 1.21 9.37 -18.46
CA ALA A 139 -0.05 10.06 -18.15
C ALA A 139 -0.51 9.71 -16.73
N LEU A 140 -0.47 8.42 -16.37
CA LEU A 140 -0.78 7.93 -15.03
C LEU A 140 0.01 8.71 -13.96
N ARG A 141 1.32 8.89 -14.16
CA ARG A 141 2.16 9.69 -13.26
C ARG A 141 1.76 11.15 -13.16
N VAL A 142 1.38 11.79 -14.26
CA VAL A 142 0.90 13.18 -14.25
C VAL A 142 -0.41 13.27 -13.44
N TYR A 143 -1.34 12.34 -13.67
CA TYR A 143 -2.64 12.32 -13.02
C TYR A 143 -2.53 11.99 -11.53
N SER A 144 -1.82 10.93 -11.16
CA SER A 144 -1.59 10.57 -9.76
C SER A 144 -0.89 11.69 -8.99
N LYS A 145 0.08 12.39 -9.60
CA LYS A 145 0.74 13.56 -8.99
C LYS A 145 -0.20 14.75 -8.79
N ALA A 146 -1.22 14.89 -9.64
CA ALA A 146 -2.27 15.88 -9.46
C ALA A 146 -3.34 15.46 -8.43
N GLY A 147 -3.25 14.25 -7.87
CA GLY A 147 -4.16 13.74 -6.84
C GLY A 147 -5.26 12.82 -7.36
N TYR A 148 -5.26 12.47 -8.65
CA TYR A 148 -6.23 11.52 -9.20
C TYR A 148 -6.02 10.12 -8.63
N ARG A 149 -7.11 9.43 -8.32
CA ARG A 149 -7.13 8.05 -7.80
C ARG A 149 -7.88 7.12 -8.71
N ILE A 150 -7.38 5.91 -8.89
CA ILE A 150 -8.03 4.86 -9.66
C ILE A 150 -9.31 4.46 -8.91
N ILE A 151 -10.45 4.52 -9.58
CA ILE A 151 -11.75 4.12 -9.00
C ILE A 151 -12.28 2.80 -9.57
N GLY A 152 -11.47 2.11 -10.40
CA GLY A 152 -11.80 0.82 -10.99
C GLY A 152 -11.34 0.68 -12.44
N GLY A 153 -11.67 -0.47 -13.04
CA GLY A 153 -11.52 -0.68 -14.48
C GLY A 153 -12.68 -0.06 -15.24
N THR A 154 -12.40 0.65 -16.33
CA THR A 154 -13.46 1.31 -17.11
C THR A 154 -14.37 0.30 -17.83
N ARG A 155 -15.44 0.79 -18.47
CA ARG A 155 -16.17 0.06 -19.52
C ARG A 155 -15.25 -0.59 -20.58
N ARG A 156 -14.02 -0.08 -20.73
CA ARG A 156 -12.92 -0.63 -21.53
C ARG A 156 -11.88 -1.31 -20.61
N PRO A 157 -11.66 -2.63 -20.73
CA PRO A 157 -10.71 -3.37 -19.90
C PRO A 157 -9.25 -2.86 -19.94
N SER A 158 -8.87 -2.15 -21.01
CA SER A 158 -7.52 -1.58 -21.17
C SER A 158 -7.29 -0.24 -20.48
N HIS A 159 -8.30 0.35 -19.84
CA HIS A 159 -8.17 1.67 -19.20
C HIS A 159 -8.42 1.60 -17.69
N TYR A 160 -7.89 2.59 -16.97
CA TYR A 160 -8.32 2.95 -15.62
C TYR A 160 -9.27 4.14 -15.68
N ASP A 161 -10.29 4.12 -14.82
CA ASP A 161 -11.05 5.32 -14.49
C ASP A 161 -10.37 5.98 -13.29
N MET A 162 -10.16 7.29 -13.36
CA MET A 162 -9.54 8.03 -12.27
C MET A 162 -10.35 9.26 -11.91
N VAL A 163 -10.43 9.54 -10.61
CA VAL A 163 -11.12 10.70 -10.03
C VAL A 163 -10.15 11.51 -9.19
N LEU A 164 -10.16 12.83 -9.41
CA LEU A 164 -9.64 13.81 -8.48
C LEU A 164 -10.81 14.39 -7.69
N ASP A 165 -10.96 13.96 -6.45
CA ASP A 165 -11.95 14.47 -5.52
C ASP A 165 -11.30 15.56 -4.65
N PHE A 166 -11.82 16.79 -4.70
CA PHE A 166 -11.26 17.91 -3.94
C PHE A 166 -11.50 17.79 -2.43
N ALA A 167 -12.52 17.05 -1.99
CA ALA A 167 -12.72 16.79 -0.57
C ALA A 167 -11.60 15.92 0.01
N ALA A 168 -10.99 15.05 -0.81
CA ALA A 168 -9.90 14.17 -0.39
C ALA A 168 -8.60 14.93 -0.02
N GLU A 169 -8.44 16.18 -0.46
CA GLU A 169 -7.30 17.03 -0.08
C GLU A 169 -7.39 17.53 1.37
N GLN A 170 -8.57 17.44 1.98
CA GLN A 170 -8.83 17.84 3.36
C GLN A 170 -8.56 16.71 4.35
N SER A 171 -8.02 15.57 3.89
CA SER A 171 -7.64 14.45 4.75
C SER A 171 -6.73 14.94 5.89
N PRO A 172 -7.03 14.59 7.16
CA PRO A 172 -6.20 14.99 8.29
C PRO A 172 -4.88 14.20 8.36
N PHE A 173 -4.74 13.14 7.58
CA PHE A 173 -3.56 12.27 7.57
C PHE A 173 -2.65 12.63 6.41
N LYS A 174 -1.44 13.11 6.72
CA LYS A 174 -0.37 13.35 5.75
C LYS A 174 0.17 12.04 5.20
N TYR A 175 0.32 11.03 6.06
CA TYR A 175 0.85 9.71 5.69
C TYR A 175 -0.22 8.63 5.82
N ARG A 176 -0.51 7.94 4.72
CA ARG A 176 -1.42 6.81 4.63
C ARG A 176 -0.63 5.65 4.06
N CYS A 177 0.09 4.98 4.95
CA CYS A 177 1.16 4.06 4.60
C CYS A 177 0.67 2.61 4.54
N LEU A 178 0.98 1.94 3.43
CA LEU A 178 0.88 0.51 3.29
C LEU A 178 2.21 -0.11 3.69
N TYR A 179 2.21 -1.01 4.68
CA TYR A 179 3.36 -1.80 5.03
C TYR A 179 3.10 -3.28 4.79
N LEU A 180 3.66 -3.78 3.71
CA LEU A 180 3.61 -5.19 3.38
C LEU A 180 4.85 -5.87 3.94
N HIS A 181 4.59 -6.77 4.86
CA HIS A 181 5.61 -7.56 5.50
C HIS A 181 5.78 -8.87 4.73
N SER A 182 6.72 -8.88 3.78
CA SER A 182 7.01 -10.07 2.99
C SER A 182 7.85 -11.07 3.77
N ILE A 183 7.33 -11.56 4.91
CA ILE A 183 7.97 -12.66 5.64
C ILE A 183 8.09 -13.85 4.68
N ASP A 184 9.25 -14.53 4.72
CA ASP A 184 9.61 -15.60 3.79
C ASP A 184 8.87 -16.91 4.08
N TRP A 185 7.55 -16.86 4.21
CA TRP A 185 6.70 -18.03 4.48
C TRP A 185 6.46 -18.88 3.25
N LYS A 186 6.74 -18.36 2.04
CA LYS A 186 6.54 -19.07 0.78
C LYS A 186 5.10 -19.52 0.55
N LEU A 187 4.12 -18.82 1.13
CA LEU A 187 2.71 -19.11 0.93
C LEU A 187 2.26 -18.43 -0.37
N THR A 188 2.57 -19.07 -1.50
CA THR A 188 2.19 -18.60 -2.85
C THR A 188 0.75 -18.08 -2.86
N ASN A 189 0.56 -16.90 -3.44
CA ASN A 189 -0.69 -16.11 -3.47
C ASN A 189 -1.08 -15.48 -2.13
N LEU A 190 -0.92 -16.16 -0.99
CA LEU A 190 -1.31 -15.61 0.32
C LEU A 190 -0.37 -14.52 0.82
N THR A 191 0.94 -14.68 0.64
CA THR A 191 1.95 -13.75 1.15
C THR A 191 2.72 -13.06 0.03
N ALA A 192 3.01 -11.76 0.24
CA ALA A 192 3.60 -10.90 -0.78
C ALA A 192 5.08 -11.22 -1.11
N ASP A 193 5.72 -12.15 -0.40
CA ASP A 193 7.09 -12.63 -0.65
C ASP A 193 7.22 -13.51 -1.91
N THR A 194 6.09 -13.98 -2.43
CA THR A 194 5.98 -14.87 -3.60
C THR A 194 5.25 -14.27 -4.79
N TRP A 195 4.70 -13.07 -4.63
CA TRP A 195 3.88 -12.43 -5.66
C TRP A 195 4.66 -12.10 -6.92
N THR A 196 3.98 -12.23 -8.06
CA THR A 196 4.44 -11.68 -9.34
C THR A 196 4.27 -10.17 -9.37
N PHE A 197 4.90 -9.49 -10.33
CA PHE A 197 4.70 -8.06 -10.52
C PHE A 197 3.24 -7.72 -10.83
N GLU A 198 2.53 -8.57 -11.57
CA GLU A 198 1.12 -8.40 -11.91
C GLU A 198 0.22 -8.37 -10.66
N GLN A 199 0.42 -9.30 -9.73
CA GLN A 199 -0.30 -9.35 -8.46
C GLN A 199 -0.02 -8.09 -7.62
N TRP A 200 1.25 -7.68 -7.55
CA TRP A 200 1.64 -6.42 -6.92
C TRP A 200 0.98 -5.20 -7.57
N ARG A 201 0.95 -5.17 -8.90
CA ARG A 201 0.37 -4.06 -9.68
C ARG A 201 -1.12 -3.92 -9.39
N GLU A 202 -1.87 -5.02 -9.37
CA GLU A 202 -3.29 -5.02 -9.03
C GLU A 202 -3.54 -4.53 -7.60
N TYR A 203 -2.77 -5.04 -6.64
CA TYR A 203 -2.90 -4.60 -5.25
C TYR A 203 -2.52 -3.12 -5.06
N LEU A 204 -1.45 -2.63 -5.70
CA LEU A 204 -1.08 -1.21 -5.64
C LEU A 204 -2.14 -0.29 -6.27
N ASN A 205 -2.81 -0.72 -7.33
CA ASN A 205 -3.94 0.03 -7.89
C ASN A 205 -5.09 0.14 -6.89
N LEU A 206 -5.43 -0.97 -6.24
CA LEU A 206 -6.44 -1.01 -5.18
C LEU A 206 -6.06 -0.06 -4.04
N MET A 207 -4.82 -0.11 -3.56
CA MET A 207 -4.36 0.74 -2.45
C MET A 207 -4.32 2.22 -2.82
N GLN A 208 -3.92 2.55 -4.05
CA GLN A 208 -3.94 3.92 -4.54
C GLN A 208 -5.37 4.46 -4.67
N GLY A 209 -6.31 3.63 -5.14
CA GLY A 209 -7.74 3.94 -5.17
C GLY A 209 -8.33 4.15 -3.79
N ALA A 210 -7.95 3.31 -2.82
CA ALA A 210 -8.35 3.43 -1.42
C ALA A 210 -7.80 4.69 -0.75
N GLY A 211 -6.74 5.30 -1.31
CA GLY A 211 -6.19 6.57 -0.87
C GLY A 211 -4.80 6.48 -0.24
N ALA A 212 -4.16 5.30 -0.23
CA ALA A 212 -2.77 5.18 0.22
C ALA A 212 -1.86 6.12 -0.58
N ASN A 213 -0.84 6.68 0.08
CA ASN A 213 0.14 7.57 -0.54
C ASN A 213 1.59 7.21 -0.21
N MET A 214 1.80 6.10 0.50
CA MET A 214 3.12 5.61 0.84
C MET A 214 3.12 4.08 0.84
N LEU A 215 4.16 3.49 0.25
CA LEU A 215 4.46 2.07 0.26
C LEU A 215 5.76 1.83 1.03
N LYS A 216 5.70 0.89 1.98
CA LYS A 216 6.87 0.37 2.67
C LYS A 216 6.94 -1.14 2.47
N LEU A 217 8.11 -1.61 2.05
CA LEU A 217 8.44 -3.03 1.92
C LEU A 217 9.56 -3.38 2.90
N PHE A 218 9.46 -4.46 3.66
CA PHE A 218 10.58 -4.93 4.49
C PHE A 218 11.24 -6.14 3.86
N ILE A 219 12.55 -6.05 3.63
CA ILE A 219 13.33 -7.17 3.10
C ILE A 219 13.96 -7.89 4.29
N TRP A 220 13.57 -9.14 4.51
CA TRP A 220 14.13 -9.95 5.58
C TRP A 220 15.58 -10.34 5.29
N PRO A 221 16.43 -10.55 6.31
CA PRO A 221 17.80 -11.00 6.10
C PRO A 221 17.90 -12.32 5.32
N THR A 222 16.93 -13.23 5.48
CA THR A 222 16.81 -14.48 4.68
C THR A 222 16.55 -14.24 3.19
N GLN A 223 16.07 -13.05 2.84
CA GLN A 223 15.74 -12.63 1.49
C GLN A 223 16.80 -11.73 0.86
N TYR A 224 17.91 -11.45 1.56
CA TYR A 224 18.98 -10.63 0.98
C TYR A 224 19.55 -11.28 -0.27
N TYR A 225 19.91 -10.44 -1.23
CA TYR A 225 20.66 -10.78 -2.43
C TYR A 225 21.95 -9.98 -2.43
N HIS A 226 23.08 -10.67 -2.65
CA HIS A 226 24.38 -10.06 -2.81
C HIS A 226 25.16 -10.82 -3.90
N PRO A 227 25.69 -10.14 -4.93
CA PRO A 227 26.34 -10.79 -6.07
C PRO A 227 27.51 -11.69 -5.65
N ASP A 228 28.29 -11.26 -4.66
CA ASP A 228 29.45 -12.03 -4.17
C ASP A 228 29.10 -13.19 -3.20
N TYR A 229 27.82 -13.40 -2.87
CA TYR A 229 27.38 -14.50 -2.01
C TYR A 229 26.44 -15.44 -2.78
N PRO A 230 26.95 -16.49 -3.43
CA PRO A 230 26.16 -17.39 -4.28
C PRO A 230 24.92 -17.98 -3.60
N GLN A 231 24.97 -18.20 -2.28
CA GLN A 231 23.84 -18.73 -1.51
C GLN A 231 22.62 -17.79 -1.49
N THR A 232 22.83 -16.52 -1.84
CA THR A 232 21.78 -15.49 -1.90
C THR A 232 21.19 -15.32 -3.30
N HIS A 233 21.77 -15.92 -4.34
CA HIS A 233 21.34 -15.73 -5.73
C HIS A 233 19.90 -16.19 -5.98
N LEU A 234 19.41 -17.15 -5.19
CA LEU A 234 18.00 -17.58 -5.24
C LEU A 234 17.01 -16.46 -4.91
N ASN A 235 17.46 -15.35 -4.33
CA ASN A 235 16.65 -14.18 -4.00
C ASN A 235 16.69 -13.08 -5.07
N GLN A 236 17.54 -13.19 -6.11
CA GLN A 236 17.70 -12.13 -7.12
C GLN A 236 16.38 -11.80 -7.81
N TRP A 237 15.60 -12.82 -8.20
CA TRP A 237 14.31 -12.60 -8.85
C TRP A 237 13.35 -11.75 -8.01
N ARG A 238 13.40 -11.86 -6.67
CA ARG A 238 12.56 -11.06 -5.77
C ARG A 238 12.98 -9.60 -5.80
N TYR A 239 14.29 -9.34 -5.90
CA TYR A 239 14.81 -7.99 -6.05
C TYR A 239 14.35 -7.38 -7.39
N ASP A 240 14.35 -8.16 -8.46
CA ASP A 240 13.82 -7.73 -9.76
C ASP A 240 12.33 -7.41 -9.72
N VAL A 241 11.53 -8.22 -9.01
CA VAL A 241 10.11 -7.93 -8.78
C VAL A 241 9.97 -6.66 -7.96
N TYR A 242 10.61 -6.55 -6.79
CA TYR A 242 10.50 -5.37 -5.92
C TYR A 242 10.94 -4.07 -6.61
N ARG A 243 11.95 -4.13 -7.48
CA ARG A 243 12.36 -2.98 -8.28
C ARG A 243 11.25 -2.52 -9.23
N GLN A 244 10.56 -3.45 -9.89
CA GLN A 244 9.39 -3.14 -10.72
C GLN A 244 8.24 -2.57 -9.88
N VAL A 245 7.98 -3.17 -8.71
CA VAL A 245 6.94 -2.72 -7.76
C VAL A 245 7.18 -1.28 -7.32
N LEU A 246 8.39 -0.95 -6.85
CA LEU A 246 8.74 0.40 -6.38
C LEU A 246 8.68 1.43 -7.51
N THR A 247 9.13 1.05 -8.72
CA THR A 247 9.02 1.90 -9.92
C THR A 247 7.55 2.20 -10.26
N TYR A 248 6.69 1.19 -10.18
CA TYR A 248 5.26 1.36 -10.44
C TYR A 248 4.56 2.16 -9.32
N ALA A 249 4.89 1.92 -8.06
CA ALA A 249 4.39 2.70 -6.93
C ALA A 249 4.71 4.20 -7.08
N ARG A 250 5.92 4.57 -7.55
CA ARG A 250 6.27 5.96 -7.87
C ARG A 250 5.51 6.51 -9.07
N THR A 251 5.14 5.66 -10.04
CA THR A 251 4.23 6.03 -11.13
C THR A 251 2.86 6.40 -10.57
N LEU A 252 2.39 5.69 -9.56
CA LEU A 252 1.17 5.96 -8.81
C LEU A 252 1.29 7.09 -7.77
N CYS A 253 2.44 7.78 -7.73
CA CYS A 253 2.74 8.84 -6.76
C CYS A 253 2.68 8.37 -5.29
N LEU A 254 2.99 7.10 -5.03
CA LEU A 254 3.25 6.60 -3.68
C LEU A 254 4.71 6.90 -3.30
N GLU A 255 4.93 7.45 -2.12
CA GLU A 255 6.27 7.55 -1.51
C GLU A 255 6.75 6.14 -1.14
N THR A 256 7.97 5.77 -1.53
CA THR A 256 8.44 4.39 -1.47
C THR A 256 9.61 4.20 -0.51
N HIS A 257 9.49 3.22 0.39
CA HIS A 257 10.49 2.96 1.43
C HIS A 257 10.86 1.48 1.53
N ILE A 258 12.15 1.20 1.72
CA ILE A 258 12.65 -0.16 1.99
C ILE A 258 13.09 -0.29 3.44
N GLY A 259 12.46 -1.20 4.16
CA GLY A 259 12.81 -1.62 5.50
C GLY A 259 13.95 -2.62 5.50
N ILE A 260 14.94 -2.39 6.37
CA ILE A 260 16.11 -3.25 6.58
C ILE A 260 16.32 -3.42 8.09
N ALA A 261 16.60 -4.64 8.54
CA ALA A 261 17.01 -4.90 9.92
C ALA A 261 18.41 -4.31 10.20
N ALA A 262 18.57 -3.53 11.28
CA ALA A 262 19.81 -2.82 11.58
C ALA A 262 21.06 -3.72 11.76
N ASN A 263 20.85 -5.00 12.13
CA ASN A 263 21.92 -5.98 12.36
C ASN A 263 21.79 -7.22 11.48
N GLY A 264 20.82 -7.23 10.56
CA GLY A 264 20.45 -8.41 9.80
C GLY A 264 21.50 -8.79 8.77
N VAL A 265 21.79 -10.09 8.64
CA VAL A 265 22.63 -10.66 7.58
C VAL A 265 21.99 -11.95 7.08
N PRO A 266 22.28 -12.43 5.85
CA PRO A 266 21.74 -13.68 5.39
C PRO A 266 22.27 -14.88 6.20
N PRO A 267 21.53 -16.01 6.25
CA PRO A 267 21.91 -17.19 7.02
C PRO A 267 23.34 -17.66 6.76
N SER A 268 23.81 -17.62 5.51
CA SER A 268 25.18 -18.02 5.14
C SER A 268 26.25 -17.15 5.79
N VAL A 269 26.04 -15.84 5.87
CA VAL A 269 26.96 -14.90 6.53
C VAL A 269 26.92 -15.09 8.04
N TRP A 270 25.73 -15.28 8.63
CA TRP A 270 25.59 -15.55 10.05
C TRP A 270 26.22 -16.89 10.48
N LEU A 271 26.06 -17.94 9.67
CA LEU A 271 26.64 -19.26 9.92
C LEU A 271 28.17 -19.24 9.85
N SER A 272 28.75 -18.49 8.90
CA SER A 272 30.20 -18.36 8.72
C SER A 272 30.91 -17.49 9.76
N HIS A 273 30.17 -16.74 10.59
CA HIS A 273 30.74 -15.83 11.60
C HIS A 273 30.21 -16.09 13.02
N PRO A 274 30.42 -17.29 13.60
CA PRO A 274 29.89 -17.64 14.92
C PRO A 274 30.36 -16.71 16.04
N ASP A 275 31.58 -16.18 15.95
CA ASP A 275 32.20 -15.26 16.90
C ASP A 275 31.60 -13.85 16.88
N LYS A 276 30.89 -13.49 15.80
CA LYS A 276 30.29 -12.16 15.61
C LYS A 276 28.78 -12.12 15.84
N ARG A 277 28.13 -13.27 16.09
CA ARG A 277 26.66 -13.35 16.24
C ARG A 277 26.16 -12.44 17.35
N ALA A 278 24.93 -11.94 17.22
CA ALA A 278 24.27 -11.24 18.32
C ALA A 278 24.02 -12.21 19.50
N GLU A 279 24.02 -11.70 20.73
CA GLU A 279 23.81 -12.49 21.96
C GLU A 279 22.68 -11.89 22.80
N GLY A 280 21.91 -12.73 23.50
CA GLY A 280 20.87 -12.29 24.44
C GLY A 280 19.77 -13.31 24.70
N VAL A 281 19.12 -13.20 25.86
CA VAL A 281 18.04 -14.12 26.32
C VAL A 281 16.82 -14.12 25.39
N ARG A 282 16.68 -13.13 24.52
CA ARG A 282 15.55 -12.97 23.59
C ARG A 282 15.96 -12.90 22.11
N HIS A 283 17.19 -13.26 21.76
CA HIS A 283 17.61 -13.25 20.36
C HIS A 283 16.93 -14.39 19.60
N GLN A 284 16.10 -14.04 18.61
CA GLN A 284 15.40 -15.00 17.75
C GLN A 284 15.81 -14.86 16.27
N GLY A 285 16.66 -13.90 15.94
CA GLY A 285 16.96 -13.50 14.56
C GLY A 285 18.30 -14.00 14.00
N ILE A 286 18.54 -13.65 12.73
CA ILE A 286 19.79 -13.90 12.01
C ILE A 286 20.57 -12.57 11.94
N GLY A 287 21.16 -12.20 13.08
CA GLY A 287 21.85 -10.93 13.24
C GLY A 287 23.28 -11.06 13.77
N LEU A 288 24.13 -10.10 13.40
CA LEU A 288 25.46 -9.95 13.99
C LEU A 288 25.45 -8.88 15.08
N CYS A 289 26.29 -9.05 16.09
CA CYS A 289 26.57 -8.01 17.07
C CYS A 289 27.21 -6.82 16.35
N TRP A 290 26.58 -5.64 16.41
CA TRP A 290 27.10 -4.44 15.76
C TRP A 290 28.58 -4.18 16.11
N GLN A 291 28.96 -4.28 17.39
CA GLN A 291 30.34 -4.02 17.83
C GLN A 291 31.38 -5.00 17.26
N ARG A 292 30.98 -6.22 16.87
CA ARG A 292 31.89 -7.26 16.34
C ARG A 292 31.76 -7.49 14.83
N GLY A 293 30.58 -7.22 14.27
CA GLY A 293 30.19 -7.59 12.91
C GLY A 293 29.65 -6.43 12.07
N LYS A 294 29.82 -5.18 12.50
CA LYS A 294 29.38 -3.98 11.77
C LYS A 294 29.72 -4.02 10.28
N GLN A 295 30.96 -4.39 9.92
CA GLN A 295 31.36 -4.39 8.51
C GLN A 295 30.52 -5.37 7.68
N GLN A 296 30.32 -6.61 8.15
CA GLN A 296 29.51 -7.59 7.44
C GLN A 296 28.05 -7.15 7.31
N VAL A 297 27.51 -6.48 8.33
CA VAL A 297 26.15 -5.90 8.28
C VAL A 297 26.08 -4.79 7.22
N LEU A 298 27.05 -3.88 7.22
CA LEU A 298 27.09 -2.77 6.27
C LEU A 298 27.34 -3.24 4.83
N ASP A 299 28.16 -4.28 4.61
CA ASP A 299 28.38 -4.87 3.29
C ASP A 299 27.06 -5.41 2.72
N MET A 300 26.27 -6.11 3.54
CA MET A 300 24.95 -6.60 3.14
C MET A 300 23.97 -5.46 2.85
N ALA A 301 23.92 -4.47 3.75
CA ALA A 301 23.06 -3.30 3.57
C ALA A 301 23.45 -2.49 2.33
N ALA A 302 24.75 -2.38 2.01
CA ALA A 302 25.25 -1.68 0.83
C ALA A 302 24.67 -2.28 -0.45
N SER A 303 24.68 -3.61 -0.57
CA SER A 303 24.07 -4.32 -1.70
C SER A 303 22.58 -3.99 -1.85
N VAL A 304 21.82 -3.94 -0.76
CA VAL A 304 20.40 -3.53 -0.79
C VAL A 304 20.26 -2.08 -1.27
N VAL A 305 21.04 -1.17 -0.70
CA VAL A 305 20.97 0.26 -1.06
C VAL A 305 21.34 0.47 -2.52
N ASP A 306 22.42 -0.14 -2.99
CA ASP A 306 22.89 -0.04 -4.37
C ASP A 306 21.84 -0.55 -5.37
N TYR A 307 21.10 -1.60 -5.01
CA TYR A 307 20.07 -2.16 -5.90
C TYR A 307 18.84 -1.26 -6.05
N PHE A 308 18.49 -0.50 -5.01
CA PHE A 308 17.18 0.14 -4.91
C PHE A 308 17.20 1.66 -4.79
N ALA A 309 18.34 2.31 -4.56
CA ALA A 309 18.38 3.75 -4.26
C ALA A 309 17.84 4.65 -5.38
N ASP A 310 17.79 4.19 -6.63
CA ASP A 310 17.22 4.96 -7.75
C ASP A 310 15.70 4.77 -7.91
N VAL A 311 15.13 3.72 -7.29
CA VAL A 311 13.70 3.37 -7.37
C VAL A 311 12.95 3.53 -6.04
N ALA A 312 13.65 3.68 -4.91
CA ALA A 312 13.07 3.97 -3.60
C ALA A 312 13.34 5.43 -3.19
N ASP A 313 12.38 6.08 -2.51
CA ASP A 313 12.57 7.44 -1.98
C ASP A 313 13.36 7.42 -0.66
N GLY A 314 13.35 6.30 0.07
CA GLY A 314 14.13 6.14 1.30
C GLY A 314 14.27 4.72 1.83
N PHE A 315 15.07 4.59 2.89
CA PHE A 315 15.30 3.36 3.64
C PHE A 315 14.88 3.54 5.10
N VAL A 316 14.19 2.56 5.66
CA VAL A 316 13.78 2.53 7.07
C VAL A 316 14.63 1.49 7.79
N ILE A 317 15.51 1.94 8.66
CA ILE A 317 16.33 1.05 9.49
C ILE A 317 15.54 0.66 10.73
N TRP A 318 15.25 -0.64 10.83
CA TRP A 318 14.51 -1.22 11.94
C TRP A 318 15.46 -1.58 13.05
N HIS A 319 15.25 -0.93 14.18
CA HIS A 319 16.08 -1.09 15.36
C HIS A 319 15.39 -1.95 16.41
N ALA A 320 16.20 -2.67 17.17
CA ALA A 320 15.78 -3.47 18.32
C ALA A 320 14.76 -4.59 18.02
N ALA A 321 14.58 -5.00 16.75
CA ALA A 321 13.74 -6.14 16.37
C ALA A 321 14.39 -7.49 16.79
N SER A 322 14.21 -8.56 16.01
CA SER A 322 14.71 -9.90 16.33
C SER A 322 16.26 -9.98 16.46
N GLU A 323 16.96 -8.98 15.93
CA GLU A 323 18.41 -8.88 15.83
C GLU A 323 19.06 -7.98 16.91
N LEU A 324 18.33 -7.61 17.96
CA LEU A 324 18.89 -6.84 19.08
C LEU A 324 20.01 -7.64 19.78
N CYS A 325 21.23 -7.09 19.80
CA CYS A 325 22.34 -7.65 20.56
C CYS A 325 22.40 -7.03 21.96
N THR A 326 22.44 -7.87 22.98
CA THR A 326 22.54 -7.47 24.40
C THR A 326 23.82 -7.97 25.07
N CYS A 327 24.83 -8.34 24.28
CA CYS A 327 26.15 -8.70 24.80
C CYS A 327 26.75 -7.55 25.62
N ARG A 328 27.79 -7.84 26.41
CA ARG A 328 28.42 -6.84 27.29
C ARG A 328 28.89 -5.57 26.56
N GLN A 329 29.32 -5.69 25.30
CA GLN A 329 29.77 -4.56 24.47
C GLN A 329 28.60 -3.73 23.92
N CYS A 330 27.41 -4.32 23.79
CA CYS A 330 26.18 -3.66 23.37
C CYS A 330 25.26 -3.30 24.54
N ALA A 331 25.72 -3.49 25.79
CA ALA A 331 24.92 -3.22 26.97
C ALA A 331 24.51 -1.74 27.03
N ASP A 332 25.44 -0.82 26.78
CA ASP A 332 25.06 0.56 26.53
C ASP A 332 24.59 0.70 25.08
N TYR A 333 23.28 0.53 24.86
CA TYR A 333 22.72 0.41 23.52
C TYR A 333 22.60 1.77 22.81
N ALA A 334 22.53 2.88 23.54
CA ALA A 334 22.32 4.19 22.92
C ALA A 334 23.54 4.66 22.07
N PRO A 335 24.80 4.51 22.53
CA PRO A 335 25.96 4.73 21.67
C PRO A 335 26.00 3.81 20.43
N VAL A 336 25.60 2.55 20.59
CA VAL A 336 25.50 1.58 19.47
C VAL A 336 24.53 2.11 18.41
N MET A 337 23.35 2.54 18.85
CA MET A 337 22.30 3.09 18.00
C MET A 337 22.72 4.37 17.28
N ARG A 338 23.38 5.31 17.97
CA ARG A 338 23.92 6.53 17.34
C ARG A 338 24.94 6.18 16.26
N ASP A 339 25.80 5.20 16.52
CA ASP A 339 26.75 4.72 15.51
C ASP A 339 26.05 4.06 14.32
N MET A 340 24.99 3.26 14.56
CA MET A 340 24.14 2.72 13.48
C MET A 340 23.52 3.82 12.64
N MET A 341 22.85 4.80 13.26
CA MET A 341 22.18 5.90 12.57
C MET A 341 23.16 6.66 11.67
N ARG A 342 24.34 7.01 12.20
CA ARG A 342 25.41 7.64 11.43
C ARG A 342 25.87 6.75 10.27
N SER A 343 26.18 5.48 10.54
CA SER A 343 26.74 4.57 9.52
C SER A 343 25.78 4.32 8.36
N TYR A 344 24.48 4.17 8.65
CA TYR A 344 23.46 4.06 7.60
C TYR A 344 23.25 5.39 6.85
N GLY A 345 23.33 6.53 7.54
CA GLY A 345 23.31 7.85 6.91
C GLY A 345 24.47 8.05 5.93
N GLU A 346 25.68 7.66 6.33
CA GLU A 346 26.89 7.67 5.48
C GLU A 346 26.77 6.69 4.33
N LEU A 347 26.29 5.47 4.59
CA LEU A 347 26.12 4.42 3.58
C LEU A 347 25.16 4.86 2.47
N VAL A 348 23.99 5.41 2.82
CA VAL A 348 22.99 5.83 1.85
C VAL A 348 23.39 7.15 1.17
N GLY A 349 23.92 8.10 1.94
CA GLY A 349 24.37 9.40 1.44
C GLY A 349 23.22 10.22 0.84
N GLU A 350 23.49 10.93 -0.24
CA GLU A 350 22.51 11.78 -0.94
C GLU A 350 21.58 10.99 -1.88
N ARG A 351 21.77 9.67 -1.98
CA ARG A 351 21.05 8.84 -2.96
C ARG A 351 19.57 8.65 -2.61
N ALA A 352 19.25 8.60 -1.31
CA ALA A 352 17.90 8.42 -0.80
C ALA A 352 17.79 8.92 0.64
N GLN A 353 16.57 8.95 1.20
CA GLN A 353 16.36 9.29 2.60
C GLN A 353 16.71 8.10 3.53
N VAL A 354 17.16 8.39 4.75
CA VAL A 354 17.29 7.39 5.81
C VAL A 354 16.35 7.75 6.95
N ARG A 355 15.54 6.78 7.35
CA ARG A 355 14.56 6.85 8.42
C ARG A 355 14.89 5.77 9.44
N HIS A 356 14.50 5.99 10.69
CA HIS A 356 14.77 5.06 11.77
C HIS A 356 13.47 4.69 12.47
N CYS A 357 13.27 3.40 12.70
CA CYS A 357 12.11 2.85 13.40
C CYS A 357 12.57 2.20 14.70
N ALA A 358 12.09 2.72 15.84
CA ALA A 358 12.44 2.25 17.18
C ALA A 358 11.45 1.18 17.67
N TRP A 359 11.24 0.13 16.87
CA TRP A 359 10.18 -0.87 17.01
C TRP A 359 10.00 -1.42 18.44
N HIS A 360 11.08 -1.89 19.05
CA HIS A 360 11.01 -2.72 20.27
C HIS A 360 11.57 -2.04 21.51
N THR A 361 11.50 -0.70 21.59
CA THR A 361 11.70 -0.02 22.87
C THR A 361 10.49 -0.13 23.80
N GLY A 362 9.42 -0.82 23.37
CA GLY A 362 8.24 -1.14 24.17
C GLY A 362 8.53 -2.18 25.25
N VAL A 363 8.10 -1.89 26.47
CA VAL A 363 8.10 -2.83 27.60
C VAL A 363 7.10 -3.94 27.29
N SER A 364 7.56 -5.17 27.05
CA SER A 364 6.65 -6.31 27.09
C SER A 364 6.19 -6.52 28.53
N ALA A 365 4.88 -6.71 28.76
CA ALA A 365 4.34 -7.10 30.08
C ALA A 365 5.18 -8.24 30.70
N GLY A 366 5.62 -8.06 31.95
CA GLY A 366 6.48 -9.02 32.66
C GLY A 366 7.98 -8.70 32.70
N GLN A 367 8.42 -7.52 32.23
CA GLN A 367 9.79 -7.05 32.43
C GLN A 367 9.98 -6.36 33.79
N THR A 368 11.19 -6.47 34.35
CA THR A 368 11.53 -5.82 35.63
C THR A 368 11.58 -4.29 35.47
N GLU A 369 11.30 -3.55 36.54
CA GLU A 369 11.35 -2.08 36.59
C GLU A 369 12.69 -1.50 36.08
N ALA A 370 13.81 -2.20 36.35
CA ALA A 370 15.13 -1.83 35.85
C ALA A 370 15.27 -2.01 34.33
N THR A 371 14.64 -3.03 33.74
CA THR A 371 14.59 -3.22 32.28
C THR A 371 13.74 -2.13 31.62
N ILE A 372 12.62 -1.77 32.25
CA ILE A 372 11.69 -0.72 31.80
C ILE A 372 12.39 0.63 31.74
N SER A 373 13.00 1.06 32.85
CA SER A 373 13.69 2.35 32.94
C SER A 373 14.83 2.48 31.90
N ARG A 374 15.58 1.39 31.66
CA ARG A 374 16.63 1.36 30.64
C ARG A 374 16.07 1.46 29.22
N MET A 375 14.93 0.82 28.92
CA MET A 375 14.31 0.89 27.60
C MET A 375 13.68 2.27 27.31
N GLN A 376 13.11 2.93 28.33
CA GLN A 376 12.65 4.32 28.22
C GLN A 376 13.79 5.31 27.93
N SER A 377 14.95 5.16 28.57
CA SER A 377 16.13 5.99 28.27
C SER A 377 16.58 5.82 26.82
N ILE A 378 16.69 4.57 26.34
CA ILE A 378 17.09 4.26 24.97
C ILE A 378 16.11 4.88 23.97
N ARG A 379 14.80 4.77 24.21
CA ARG A 379 13.75 5.35 23.37
C ARG A 379 13.90 6.86 23.21
N ASN A 380 14.00 7.58 24.32
CA ASN A 380 14.15 9.04 24.29
C ASN A 380 15.43 9.43 23.57
N GLU A 381 16.54 8.74 23.84
CA GLU A 381 17.80 9.01 23.17
C GLU A 381 17.72 8.77 21.65
N ILE A 382 17.06 7.70 21.19
CA ILE A 382 16.88 7.42 19.77
C ILE A 382 16.04 8.51 19.10
N LEU A 383 14.88 8.84 19.68
CA LEU A 383 13.97 9.83 19.10
C LEU A 383 14.61 11.22 19.11
N SER A 384 15.33 11.59 20.17
CA SER A 384 16.07 12.86 20.25
C SER A 384 17.22 12.98 19.25
N GLY A 385 17.76 11.85 18.78
CA GLY A 385 18.81 11.81 17.76
C GLY A 385 18.29 11.94 16.32
N MET A 386 16.98 11.91 16.10
CA MET A 386 16.38 12.10 14.78
C MET A 386 16.23 13.59 14.45
N ARG A 387 16.17 13.93 13.16
CA ARG A 387 16.04 15.34 12.75
C ARG A 387 14.60 15.80 12.92
N ARG A 388 14.42 17.03 13.40
CA ARG A 388 13.10 17.66 13.49
C ARG A 388 12.41 17.67 12.12
N GLY A 389 11.12 17.33 12.09
CA GLY A 389 10.33 17.19 10.88
C GLY A 389 10.48 15.84 10.17
N ASP A 390 11.40 14.97 10.61
CA ASP A 390 11.42 13.59 10.16
C ASP A 390 10.21 12.84 10.74
N TRP A 391 9.67 11.89 9.97
CA TRP A 391 8.66 10.98 10.47
C TRP A 391 9.28 9.73 11.09
N THR A 392 8.57 9.13 12.06
CA THR A 392 8.96 7.86 12.68
C THR A 392 7.74 6.99 12.94
N LEU A 393 7.96 5.68 12.97
CA LEU A 393 6.90 4.69 13.19
C LEU A 393 6.88 4.30 14.66
N ILE A 394 5.71 4.38 15.26
CA ILE A 394 5.49 4.08 16.67
C ILE A 394 4.24 3.22 16.77
N HIS A 395 4.27 2.20 17.64
CA HIS A 395 3.09 1.40 17.91
C HIS A 395 1.91 2.29 18.36
N ASP A 396 0.74 2.00 17.83
CA ASP A 396 -0.50 2.74 18.09
C ASP A 396 -0.90 2.78 19.58
N TRP A 397 -0.53 1.75 20.34
CA TRP A 397 -0.74 1.67 21.80
C TRP A 397 0.39 2.30 22.65
N ASP A 398 1.49 2.78 22.05
CA ASP A 398 2.62 3.35 22.79
C ASP A 398 2.53 4.88 22.89
N GLU A 399 1.57 5.36 23.69
CA GLU A 399 1.29 6.78 23.87
C GLU A 399 2.49 7.59 24.36
N GLU A 400 3.35 6.99 25.21
CA GLU A 400 4.55 7.63 25.71
C GLU A 400 5.54 7.91 24.57
N SER A 401 5.82 6.92 23.72
CA SER A 401 6.66 7.14 22.53
C SER A 401 6.07 8.19 21.61
N LEU A 402 4.75 8.15 21.36
CA LEU A 402 4.07 9.12 20.51
C LEU A 402 4.22 10.54 21.06
N ARG A 403 4.14 10.73 22.38
CA ARG A 403 4.35 12.02 23.04
C ARG A 403 5.81 12.48 22.88
N VAL A 404 6.77 11.62 23.19
CA VAL A 404 8.21 11.95 23.11
C VAL A 404 8.62 12.34 21.69
N ALA A 405 8.15 11.61 20.68
CA ALA A 405 8.43 11.94 19.28
C ALA A 405 7.93 13.35 18.92
N ARG A 406 6.72 13.72 19.38
CA ARG A 406 6.15 15.05 19.19
C ARG A 406 6.92 16.14 19.94
N GLU A 407 7.40 15.87 21.16
CA GLU A 407 8.25 16.80 21.93
C GLU A 407 9.57 17.10 21.22
N HIS A 408 10.12 16.12 20.48
CA HIS A 408 11.29 16.31 19.62
C HIS A 408 10.94 16.86 18.22
N GLY A 409 9.68 17.17 17.95
CA GLY A 409 9.20 17.73 16.69
C GLY A 409 9.26 16.75 15.52
N LEU A 410 9.11 15.45 15.79
CA LEU A 410 8.96 14.40 14.78
C LEU A 410 7.49 14.23 14.39
N GLU A 411 7.26 13.78 13.16
CA GLU A 411 5.94 13.40 12.67
C GLU A 411 5.67 11.92 12.99
N ALA A 412 4.87 11.66 14.03
CA ALA A 412 4.56 10.29 14.43
C ALA A 412 3.55 9.64 13.49
N ILE A 413 3.87 8.44 13.00
CA ILE A 413 2.98 7.59 12.21
C ILE A 413 2.62 6.37 13.07
N SER A 414 1.34 6.23 13.38
CA SER A 414 0.82 5.12 14.18
C SER A 414 0.86 3.82 13.40
N PHE A 415 1.49 2.82 13.98
CA PHE A 415 1.69 1.52 13.38
C PHE A 415 0.55 0.58 13.81
N ALA A 416 -0.41 0.37 12.91
CA ALA A 416 -1.61 -0.41 13.15
C ALA A 416 -1.32 -1.92 13.06
N PHE A 417 -0.62 -2.46 14.08
CA PHE A 417 -0.23 -3.87 14.12
C PHE A 417 -1.43 -4.82 14.21
N PHE A 418 -2.54 -4.36 14.77
CA PHE A 418 -3.79 -5.14 14.92
C PHE A 418 -4.41 -5.56 13.59
N MET A 419 -4.04 -4.89 12.50
CA MET A 419 -4.49 -5.22 11.15
C MET A 419 -4.09 -6.66 10.78
N ASP A 420 -2.93 -7.14 11.24
CA ASP A 420 -2.44 -8.48 10.92
C ASP A 420 -1.39 -9.02 11.91
N PRO A 421 -1.68 -9.16 13.22
CA PRO A 421 -0.66 -9.30 14.27
C PRO A 421 0.24 -10.55 14.16
N GLU A 422 1.54 -10.40 14.41
CA GLU A 422 2.51 -11.50 14.60
C GLU A 422 2.54 -11.91 16.09
N SER A 423 2.24 -13.17 16.43
CA SER A 423 2.28 -13.67 17.82
C SER A 423 1.97 -15.17 17.95
N GLY A 424 2.31 -15.99 16.96
CA GLY A 424 1.84 -17.38 16.87
C GLY A 424 0.41 -17.52 16.32
N ASN A 425 -0.20 -16.41 15.94
CA ASN A 425 -1.55 -16.29 15.39
C ASN A 425 -1.54 -16.02 13.88
N GLU A 426 -0.41 -16.17 13.21
CA GLU A 426 -0.21 -15.87 11.79
C GLU A 426 -1.16 -16.67 10.88
N ALA A 427 -1.65 -17.81 11.38
CA ALA A 427 -2.70 -18.58 10.73
C ALA A 427 -4.01 -17.78 10.65
N ASN A 428 -4.35 -17.00 11.68
CA ASN A 428 -5.63 -16.29 11.78
C ASN A 428 -5.78 -15.29 10.63
N SER A 429 -4.68 -14.68 10.20
CA SER A 429 -4.57 -13.74 9.08
C SER A 429 -5.23 -14.25 7.80
N ILE A 430 -5.21 -15.57 7.62
CA ILE A 430 -5.69 -16.23 6.41
C ILE A 430 -7.21 -16.36 6.40
N LEU A 431 -7.86 -16.36 7.57
CA LEU A 431 -9.32 -16.30 7.67
C LEU A 431 -9.83 -14.87 7.39
N PRO A 432 -11.01 -14.72 6.77
CA PRO A 432 -11.53 -13.43 6.36
C PRO A 432 -12.21 -12.71 7.54
N ARG A 433 -11.44 -12.39 8.59
CA ARG A 433 -11.89 -11.49 9.67
C ARG A 433 -12.04 -10.09 9.09
N THR A 434 -13.06 -9.34 9.51
CA THR A 434 -13.35 -7.99 8.99
C THR A 434 -12.75 -6.88 9.85
N GLY A 435 -12.91 -6.94 11.18
CA GLY A 435 -12.33 -5.96 12.11
C GLY A 435 -12.77 -4.51 11.86
N PHE A 436 -13.95 -4.29 11.25
CA PHE A 436 -14.35 -2.96 10.78
C PHE A 436 -14.51 -1.94 11.91
N ALA A 437 -15.12 -2.35 13.04
CA ALA A 437 -15.27 -1.49 14.20
C ALA A 437 -13.91 -1.05 14.78
N GLN A 438 -12.95 -1.98 14.85
CA GLN A 438 -11.60 -1.70 15.34
C GLN A 438 -10.86 -0.72 14.42
N ILE A 439 -10.96 -0.89 13.10
CA ILE A 439 -10.40 0.04 12.11
C ILE A 439 -10.98 1.44 12.30
N GLU A 440 -12.31 1.55 12.38
CA GLU A 440 -12.99 2.83 12.54
C GLU A 440 -12.63 3.52 13.86
N GLN A 441 -12.50 2.76 14.94
CA GLN A 441 -12.03 3.27 16.23
C GLN A 441 -10.59 3.79 16.13
N ALA A 442 -9.66 2.98 15.60
CA ALA A 442 -8.25 3.34 15.51
C ALA A 442 -8.03 4.61 14.65
N VAL A 443 -8.72 4.72 13.51
CA VAL A 443 -8.64 5.92 12.66
C VAL A 443 -9.21 7.14 13.38
N ARG A 444 -10.32 7.00 14.09
CA ARG A 444 -10.93 8.09 14.87
C ARG A 444 -10.00 8.60 15.96
N GLU A 445 -9.36 7.69 16.70
CA GLU A 445 -8.41 8.02 17.78
C GLU A 445 -7.12 8.68 17.26
N ALA A 446 -6.66 8.27 16.07
CA ALA A 446 -5.47 8.85 15.44
C ALA A 446 -5.76 10.23 14.78
N THR A 447 -7.01 10.52 14.42
CA THR A 447 -7.40 11.75 13.73
C THR A 447 -7.09 12.99 14.58
N GLY A 448 -6.23 13.88 14.05
CA GLY A 448 -5.78 15.09 14.75
C GLY A 448 -4.69 14.84 15.82
N ARG A 449 -4.40 13.58 16.15
CA ARG A 449 -3.34 13.18 17.09
C ARG A 449 -2.03 12.88 16.37
N ASP A 450 -2.11 12.16 15.25
CA ASP A 450 -0.98 11.56 14.55
C ASP A 450 -0.83 12.14 13.14
N ALA A 451 0.39 12.14 12.58
CA ALA A 451 0.61 12.64 11.21
C ALA A 451 0.11 11.66 10.15
N GLY A 452 -0.11 10.41 10.54
CA GLY A 452 -0.47 9.32 9.64
C GLY A 452 -0.68 8.00 10.37
N MET A 453 -1.16 7.01 9.62
CA MET A 453 -1.19 5.64 10.06
C MET A 453 -0.56 4.72 9.01
N LEU A 454 -0.09 3.57 9.48
CA LEU A 454 0.54 2.54 8.68
C LEU A 454 -0.20 1.21 8.89
N SER A 455 -0.73 0.63 7.81
CA SER A 455 -1.39 -0.69 7.80
C SER A 455 -0.35 -1.80 7.78
N TYR A 456 -0.35 -2.68 8.77
CA TYR A 456 0.52 -3.85 8.84
C TYR A 456 -0.13 -5.06 8.15
N ARG A 457 0.53 -5.68 7.16
CA ARG A 457 -0.04 -6.77 6.36
C ARG A 457 0.91 -7.92 6.05
N LEU A 458 0.41 -9.13 6.26
CA LEU A 458 1.00 -10.42 5.89
C LEU A 458 0.21 -11.09 4.78
N THR A 459 -1.12 -11.17 4.93
CA THR A 459 -2.00 -11.90 3.98
C THR A 459 -3.12 -11.02 3.42
N PRO A 460 -2.80 -10.10 2.50
CA PRO A 460 -3.74 -9.07 2.08
C PRO A 460 -4.93 -9.59 1.24
N PHE A 461 -4.79 -10.64 0.42
CA PHE A 461 -5.89 -11.03 -0.49
C PHE A 461 -7.13 -11.62 0.19
N THR A 462 -7.00 -12.20 1.38
CA THR A 462 -8.16 -12.70 2.15
C THR A 462 -8.84 -11.57 2.94
N ARG A 463 -8.22 -10.38 3.01
CA ARG A 463 -8.61 -9.25 3.87
C ARG A 463 -8.55 -7.88 3.18
N LEU A 464 -8.56 -7.83 1.86
CA LEU A 464 -8.43 -6.58 1.09
C LEU A 464 -9.49 -5.53 1.46
N HIS A 465 -10.67 -5.97 1.90
CA HIS A 465 -11.76 -5.11 2.36
C HIS A 465 -11.37 -4.29 3.59
N GLN A 466 -10.51 -4.84 4.46
CA GLN A 466 -9.97 -4.12 5.60
C GLN A 466 -9.04 -3.00 5.16
N ASP A 467 -8.13 -3.29 4.22
CA ASP A 467 -7.19 -2.29 3.70
C ASP A 467 -7.92 -1.14 3.05
N TRP A 468 -8.93 -1.47 2.24
CA TRP A 468 -9.75 -0.46 1.60
C TRP A 468 -10.44 0.43 2.64
N LEU A 469 -11.13 -0.14 3.62
CA LEU A 469 -11.78 0.63 4.68
C LEU A 469 -10.76 1.49 5.47
N PHE A 470 -9.61 0.91 5.83
CA PHE A 470 -8.56 1.58 6.59
C PHE A 470 -8.04 2.85 5.88
N PHE A 471 -7.76 2.77 4.59
CA PHE A 471 -7.29 3.93 3.83
C PHE A 471 -8.40 4.91 3.46
N ARG A 472 -9.61 4.42 3.13
CA ARG A 472 -10.75 5.30 2.84
C ARG A 472 -11.15 6.13 4.06
N LYS A 473 -11.11 5.56 5.27
CA LYS A 473 -11.38 6.30 6.51
C LYS A 473 -10.29 7.31 6.84
N GLN A 474 -9.03 7.04 6.53
CA GLN A 474 -8.01 8.08 6.64
C GLN A 474 -8.20 9.19 5.60
N LEU A 475 -8.65 8.84 4.40
CA LEU A 475 -8.88 9.82 3.34
C LEU A 475 -10.13 10.69 3.63
N HIS A 476 -11.20 10.07 4.11
CA HIS A 476 -12.48 10.68 4.43
C HIS A 476 -12.97 10.15 5.80
N PRO A 477 -12.54 10.75 6.92
CA PRO A 477 -12.89 10.28 8.27
C PRO A 477 -14.40 10.16 8.52
N ASP A 478 -15.19 11.04 7.92
CA ASP A 478 -16.65 11.09 8.07
C ASP A 478 -17.41 10.15 7.13
N MET A 479 -16.73 9.50 6.17
CA MET A 479 -17.35 8.54 5.25
C MET A 479 -17.93 7.37 6.02
N SER A 480 -19.17 6.95 5.73
CA SER A 480 -19.76 5.78 6.37
C SER A 480 -19.05 4.49 5.94
N ARG A 481 -19.15 3.43 6.75
CA ARG A 481 -18.63 2.11 6.40
C ARG A 481 -19.23 1.61 5.08
N GLU A 482 -20.54 1.74 4.94
CA GLU A 482 -21.29 1.32 3.75
C GLU A 482 -20.83 2.07 2.50
N GLN A 483 -20.62 3.38 2.57
CA GLN A 483 -20.06 4.17 1.46
C GLN A 483 -18.65 3.71 1.08
N ALA A 484 -17.80 3.44 2.07
CA ALA A 484 -16.45 2.95 1.83
C ALA A 484 -16.48 1.56 1.15
N LEU A 485 -17.30 0.63 1.64
CA LEU A 485 -17.43 -0.71 1.06
C LEU A 485 -18.14 -0.69 -0.31
N GLY A 486 -19.11 0.20 -0.52
CA GLY A 486 -19.73 0.43 -1.83
C GLY A 486 -18.70 0.87 -2.86
N SER A 487 -17.83 1.82 -2.51
CA SER A 487 -16.73 2.22 -3.41
C SER A 487 -15.71 1.11 -3.69
N LEU A 488 -15.56 0.13 -2.79
CA LEU A 488 -14.77 -1.07 -3.06
C LEU A 488 -15.49 -1.99 -4.06
N ALA A 489 -16.79 -2.19 -3.89
CA ALA A 489 -17.61 -2.97 -4.81
C ALA A 489 -17.55 -2.37 -6.22
N ASP A 490 -17.69 -1.05 -6.34
CA ASP A 490 -17.53 -0.30 -7.60
C ASP A 490 -16.13 -0.50 -8.20
N PHE A 491 -15.07 -0.37 -7.40
CA PHE A 491 -13.69 -0.56 -7.86
C PHE A 491 -13.46 -1.98 -8.41
N ILE A 492 -13.94 -2.98 -7.67
CA ILE A 492 -13.89 -4.39 -8.07
C ILE A 492 -14.89 -4.67 -9.19
N GLY A 493 -15.87 -3.82 -9.47
CA GLY A 493 -16.89 -4.06 -10.49
C GLY A 493 -17.85 -5.19 -10.12
N VAL A 494 -18.30 -5.22 -8.87
CA VAL A 494 -19.35 -6.11 -8.33
C VAL A 494 -20.47 -5.27 -7.70
N GLY A 495 -21.66 -5.84 -7.54
CA GLY A 495 -22.83 -5.10 -7.04
C GLY A 495 -22.88 -4.94 -5.52
N GLU A 496 -23.95 -4.30 -5.04
CA GLU A 496 -24.23 -4.05 -3.62
C GLU A 496 -24.29 -5.33 -2.79
N GLU A 497 -24.59 -6.48 -3.42
CA GLU A 497 -24.55 -7.79 -2.76
C GLU A 497 -23.16 -8.09 -2.14
N PHE A 498 -22.08 -7.52 -2.67
CA PHE A 498 -20.77 -7.65 -2.05
C PHE A 498 -20.69 -6.95 -0.70
N VAL A 499 -21.28 -5.75 -0.60
CA VAL A 499 -21.35 -4.99 0.66
C VAL A 499 -22.19 -5.76 1.67
N GLU A 500 -23.33 -6.32 1.24
CA GLU A 500 -24.19 -7.17 2.05
C GLU A 500 -23.41 -8.38 2.61
N ALA A 501 -22.64 -9.07 1.77
CA ALA A 501 -21.86 -10.22 2.20
C ALA A 501 -20.78 -9.86 3.22
N LEU A 502 -20.09 -8.72 3.04
CA LEU A 502 -19.09 -8.23 4.00
C LEU A 502 -19.73 -7.80 5.33
N GLN A 503 -20.92 -7.20 5.29
CA GLN A 503 -21.68 -6.86 6.50
C GLN A 503 -22.17 -8.10 7.25
N ALA A 504 -22.66 -9.11 6.53
CA ALA A 504 -23.02 -10.40 7.11
C ALA A 504 -21.81 -11.08 7.75
N LEU A 505 -20.66 -11.06 7.09
CA LEU A 505 -19.41 -11.59 7.65
C LEU A 505 -18.97 -10.83 8.91
N ASP A 506 -19.06 -9.50 8.92
CA ASP A 506 -18.77 -8.67 10.09
C ASP A 506 -19.73 -8.95 11.25
N GLN A 507 -21.03 -9.07 10.97
CA GLN A 507 -22.05 -9.43 11.95
C GLN A 507 -21.77 -10.81 12.57
N TRP A 508 -21.36 -11.78 11.76
CA TRP A 508 -21.01 -13.11 12.25
C TRP A 508 -19.79 -13.06 13.17
N TRP A 509 -18.72 -12.33 12.79
CA TRP A 509 -17.55 -12.13 13.65
C TRP A 509 -17.88 -11.37 14.93
N ALA A 510 -18.78 -10.38 14.88
CA ALA A 510 -19.24 -9.67 16.09
C ALA A 510 -20.03 -10.57 17.04
N GLY A 511 -20.66 -11.64 16.52
CA GLY A 511 -21.29 -12.70 17.33
C GLY A 511 -20.32 -13.42 18.28
N GLU A 512 -19.00 -13.35 18.02
CA GLU A 512 -17.94 -13.80 18.92
C GLU A 512 -18.07 -13.17 20.31
N GLU A 513 -18.28 -11.85 20.34
CA GLU A 513 -18.38 -11.07 21.58
C GLU A 513 -19.70 -11.31 22.31
N ALA A 514 -20.77 -11.59 21.55
CA ALA A 514 -22.10 -11.87 22.09
C ALA A 514 -22.28 -13.34 22.53
N GLY A 515 -21.32 -14.22 22.22
CA GLY A 515 -21.42 -15.65 22.51
C GLY A 515 -22.41 -16.42 21.64
N SER A 516 -22.90 -15.84 20.53
CA SER A 516 -23.89 -16.45 19.64
C SER A 516 -23.53 -16.26 18.17
N TYR A 517 -23.10 -17.35 17.51
CA TYR A 517 -22.86 -17.38 16.07
C TYR A 517 -24.12 -17.80 15.30
N ASP A 518 -24.57 -16.96 14.37
CA ASP A 518 -25.64 -17.30 13.43
C ASP A 518 -25.07 -17.89 12.14
N MET A 519 -25.17 -19.22 11.98
CA MET A 519 -24.67 -19.89 10.77
C MET A 519 -25.41 -19.48 9.51
N ASN A 520 -26.68 -19.06 9.59
CA ASN A 520 -27.40 -18.63 8.39
C ASN A 520 -26.75 -17.38 7.80
N THR A 521 -26.30 -16.46 8.66
CA THR A 521 -25.56 -15.27 8.25
C THR A 521 -24.24 -15.62 7.56
N LEU A 522 -23.46 -16.54 8.11
CA LEU A 522 -22.19 -16.97 7.49
C LEU A 522 -22.41 -17.73 6.16
N CYS A 523 -23.39 -18.64 6.11
CA CYS A 523 -23.76 -19.35 4.89
C CYS A 523 -24.15 -18.37 3.77
N ARG A 524 -25.00 -17.39 4.09
CA ARG A 524 -25.42 -16.35 3.15
C ARG A 524 -24.24 -15.54 2.63
N ALA A 525 -23.34 -15.11 3.51
CA ALA A 525 -22.12 -14.39 3.10
C ALA A 525 -21.26 -15.25 2.15
N ALA A 526 -21.05 -16.53 2.49
CA ALA A 526 -20.26 -17.46 1.68
C ALA A 526 -20.90 -17.70 0.29
N GLU A 527 -22.22 -17.84 0.21
CA GLU A 527 -22.94 -18.02 -1.05
C GLU A 527 -22.79 -16.83 -1.98
N ILE A 528 -22.96 -15.60 -1.45
CA ILE A 528 -22.79 -14.38 -2.24
C ILE A 528 -21.34 -14.24 -2.70
N ILE A 529 -20.37 -14.36 -1.79
CA ILE A 529 -18.94 -14.23 -2.13
C ILE A 529 -18.53 -15.26 -3.19
N ARG A 530 -19.01 -16.51 -3.09
CA ARG A 530 -18.71 -17.56 -4.07
C ARG A 530 -19.28 -17.22 -5.45
N SER A 531 -20.50 -16.70 -5.52
CA SER A 531 -21.12 -16.24 -6.76
C SER A 531 -20.32 -15.11 -7.42
N LEU A 532 -19.93 -14.11 -6.63
CA LEU A 532 -19.14 -12.98 -7.12
C LEU A 532 -17.72 -13.37 -7.54
N ALA A 533 -17.09 -14.34 -6.86
CA ALA A 533 -15.76 -14.83 -7.22
C ALA A 533 -15.72 -15.54 -8.56
N GLN A 534 -16.86 -16.07 -9.05
CA GLN A 534 -16.96 -16.59 -10.42
C GLN A 534 -16.94 -15.47 -11.46
N GLN A 535 -17.44 -14.28 -11.09
CA GLN A 535 -17.48 -13.11 -11.96
C GLN A 535 -16.14 -12.36 -11.96
N ARG A 536 -15.54 -12.19 -10.77
CA ARG A 536 -14.29 -11.45 -10.53
C ARG A 536 -13.25 -12.26 -9.75
N PRO A 537 -12.72 -13.35 -10.35
CA PRO A 537 -11.76 -14.22 -9.69
C PRO A 537 -10.44 -13.51 -9.34
N ASP A 538 -10.09 -12.47 -10.09
CA ASP A 538 -8.90 -11.63 -9.89
C ASP A 538 -8.84 -10.97 -8.50
N TYR A 539 -9.99 -10.62 -7.92
CA TYR A 539 -10.05 -10.04 -6.57
C TYR A 539 -10.60 -11.00 -5.51
N LEU A 540 -11.57 -11.83 -5.88
CA LEU A 540 -12.46 -12.46 -4.90
C LEU A 540 -12.20 -13.95 -4.70
N VAL A 541 -11.35 -14.60 -5.51
CA VAL A 541 -11.09 -16.04 -5.35
C VAL A 541 -10.54 -16.33 -3.95
N HIS A 542 -9.53 -15.58 -3.50
CA HIS A 542 -8.88 -15.81 -2.20
C HIS A 542 -9.82 -15.57 -1.02
N LEU A 543 -10.64 -14.52 -1.08
CA LEU A 543 -11.68 -14.25 -0.08
C LEU A 543 -12.72 -15.37 -0.04
N SER A 544 -13.16 -15.85 -1.20
CA SER A 544 -14.12 -16.96 -1.33
C SER A 544 -13.59 -18.25 -0.71
N GLU A 545 -12.36 -18.66 -1.06
CA GLU A 545 -11.79 -19.90 -0.52
C GLU A 545 -11.55 -19.80 0.99
N ALA A 546 -11.08 -18.66 1.48
CA ALA A 546 -10.92 -18.44 2.92
C ALA A 546 -12.27 -18.45 3.67
N THR A 547 -13.33 -17.94 3.05
CA THR A 547 -14.69 -17.99 3.61
C THR A 547 -15.25 -19.41 3.65
N ASP A 548 -14.97 -20.23 2.63
CA ASP A 548 -15.34 -21.65 2.65
C ASP A 548 -14.62 -22.42 3.79
N ILE A 549 -13.33 -22.14 4.03
CA ILE A 549 -12.61 -22.73 5.17
C ILE A 549 -13.22 -22.29 6.50
N LEU A 550 -13.54 -20.99 6.64
CA LEU A 550 -14.22 -20.47 7.83
C LEU A 550 -15.56 -21.19 8.07
N LEU A 551 -16.35 -21.41 7.01
CA LEU A 551 -17.64 -22.10 7.09
C LEU A 551 -17.49 -23.54 7.60
N LEU A 552 -16.52 -24.31 7.09
CA LEU A 552 -16.23 -25.67 7.56
C LEU A 552 -15.88 -25.70 9.05
N ILE A 553 -15.01 -24.78 9.49
CA ILE A 553 -14.58 -24.66 10.89
C ILE A 553 -15.77 -24.31 11.78
N ALA A 554 -16.59 -23.33 11.38
CA ALA A 554 -17.75 -22.88 12.15
C ALA A 554 -18.82 -23.97 12.28
N GLN A 555 -19.11 -24.71 11.20
CA GLN A 555 -20.02 -25.85 11.22
C GLN A 555 -19.56 -26.95 12.18
N ALA A 556 -18.28 -27.31 12.12
CA ALA A 556 -17.69 -28.27 13.06
C ALA A 556 -17.68 -27.75 14.50
N GLY A 557 -17.45 -26.45 14.68
CA GLY A 557 -17.53 -25.77 15.97
C GLY A 557 -18.90 -25.95 16.64
N GLN A 558 -19.98 -25.79 15.88
CA GLN A 558 -21.35 -25.96 16.36
C GLN A 558 -21.75 -27.42 16.60
N SER A 559 -21.32 -28.35 15.74
CA SER A 559 -21.70 -29.77 15.87
C SER A 559 -20.89 -30.51 16.94
N ASN A 560 -19.61 -30.18 17.10
CA ASN A 560 -18.65 -30.96 17.88
C ASN A 560 -18.04 -30.17 19.06
N GLY A 561 -18.62 -29.04 19.44
CA GLY A 561 -18.16 -28.25 20.59
C GLY A 561 -16.75 -27.67 20.41
N TRP A 562 -16.43 -27.20 19.20
CA TRP A 562 -15.14 -26.58 18.86
C TRP A 562 -13.93 -27.50 19.10
N GLN A 563 -14.12 -28.80 18.91
CA GLN A 563 -13.03 -29.79 18.89
C GLN A 563 -12.60 -30.06 17.45
N VAL A 564 -11.29 -30.16 17.22
CA VAL A 564 -10.75 -30.59 15.93
C VAL A 564 -10.95 -32.11 15.81
N THR A 565 -11.63 -32.54 14.75
CA THR A 565 -11.84 -33.96 14.43
C THR A 565 -11.11 -34.36 13.16
N GLU A 566 -10.87 -35.66 12.97
CA GLU A 566 -10.24 -36.16 11.75
C GLU A 566 -11.07 -35.80 10.50
N GLU A 567 -12.40 -35.87 10.60
CA GLU A 567 -13.32 -35.51 9.51
C GLU A 567 -13.17 -34.03 9.11
N LEU A 568 -13.00 -33.13 10.09
CA LEU A 568 -12.77 -31.71 9.80
C LEU A 568 -11.41 -31.50 9.12
N VAL A 569 -10.35 -32.15 9.60
CA VAL A 569 -9.00 -32.07 9.00
C VAL A 569 -9.05 -32.52 7.54
N GLU A 570 -9.73 -33.64 7.26
CA GLU A 570 -9.91 -34.13 5.89
C GLU A 570 -10.74 -33.20 5.02
N ALA A 571 -11.82 -32.63 5.55
CA ALA A 571 -12.67 -31.70 4.81
C ALA A 571 -11.91 -30.41 4.44
N VAL A 572 -11.17 -29.84 5.39
CA VAL A 572 -10.35 -28.64 5.19
C VAL A 572 -9.22 -28.92 4.20
N GLN A 573 -8.50 -30.04 4.36
CA GLN A 573 -7.47 -30.46 3.41
C GLN A 573 -8.01 -30.54 1.99
N ARG A 574 -9.12 -31.28 1.80
CA ARG A 574 -9.74 -31.46 0.49
C ARG A 574 -10.16 -30.13 -0.13
N ARG A 575 -10.70 -29.20 0.67
CA ARG A 575 -11.11 -27.89 0.17
C ARG A 575 -9.91 -27.02 -0.23
N MET A 576 -8.83 -27.05 0.54
CA MET A 576 -7.61 -26.31 0.24
C MET A 576 -6.90 -26.87 -1.00
N GLU A 577 -6.88 -28.19 -1.19
CA GLU A 577 -6.29 -28.87 -2.35
C GLU A 577 -6.95 -28.48 -3.68
N GLN A 578 -8.25 -28.18 -3.67
CA GLN A 578 -9.01 -27.82 -4.87
C GLN A 578 -8.75 -26.39 -5.36
N GLY A 579 -8.15 -25.54 -4.51
CA GLY A 579 -8.09 -24.10 -4.70
C GLY A 579 -6.70 -23.54 -4.97
N PRO A 580 -6.56 -22.47 -5.78
CA PRO A 580 -5.26 -21.84 -6.02
C PRO A 580 -4.73 -21.04 -4.82
N THR A 581 -5.57 -20.71 -3.83
CA THR A 581 -5.17 -19.88 -2.68
C THR A 581 -4.20 -20.60 -1.75
N PHE A 582 -4.43 -21.89 -1.54
CA PHE A 582 -3.75 -22.66 -0.48
C PHE A 582 -2.69 -23.62 -1.03
N THR A 583 -2.37 -23.56 -2.33
CA THR A 583 -1.46 -24.51 -2.99
C THR A 583 -0.10 -24.64 -2.31
N SER A 584 0.41 -23.57 -1.67
CA SER A 584 1.68 -23.58 -0.92
C SER A 584 1.49 -23.53 0.61
N PHE A 585 0.30 -23.84 1.10
CA PHE A 585 0.02 -23.90 2.53
C PHE A 585 0.73 -25.08 3.21
N THR A 586 1.04 -26.12 2.44
CA THR A 586 1.94 -27.19 2.86
C THR A 586 3.35 -26.88 2.35
N HIS A 587 4.36 -27.03 3.21
CA HIS A 587 5.77 -26.68 2.90
C HIS A 587 6.32 -27.37 1.64
N GLU A 588 5.73 -28.50 1.25
CA GLU A 588 6.16 -29.29 0.09
C GLU A 588 5.21 -29.16 -1.13
N GLN A 589 4.12 -28.39 -1.03
CA GLN A 589 3.02 -28.39 -2.01
C GLN A 589 2.40 -29.78 -2.24
N LEU A 590 2.68 -30.72 -1.33
CA LEU A 590 2.15 -32.07 -1.35
C LEU A 590 0.96 -32.13 -0.39
N TRP A 591 -0.18 -32.58 -0.92
CA TRP A 591 -1.41 -32.84 -0.16
C TRP A 591 -1.48 -34.29 0.30
N ASP A 592 -0.39 -34.80 0.90
CA ASP A 592 -0.34 -36.15 1.46
C ASP A 592 -0.69 -36.17 2.96
N HIS A 593 -0.53 -37.31 3.62
CA HIS A 593 -0.84 -37.48 5.04
C HIS A 593 -0.06 -36.51 5.97
N ARG A 594 1.09 -35.97 5.56
CA ARG A 594 1.87 -35.00 6.35
C ARG A 594 1.22 -33.63 6.37
N ALA A 595 0.47 -33.27 5.32
CA ALA A 595 -0.33 -32.05 5.28
C ALA A 595 -1.36 -32.01 6.42
N ARG A 596 -1.94 -33.17 6.78
CA ARG A 596 -2.92 -33.28 7.86
C ARG A 596 -2.38 -32.84 9.20
N LEU A 597 -1.11 -33.13 9.51
CA LEU A 597 -0.50 -32.71 10.78
C LEU A 597 -0.41 -31.17 10.86
N LEU A 598 0.02 -30.53 9.76
CA LEU A 598 0.08 -29.07 9.69
C LEU A 598 -1.30 -28.44 9.79
N ILE A 599 -2.27 -28.96 9.04
CA ILE A 599 -3.66 -28.48 9.05
C ILE A 599 -4.27 -28.65 10.44
N ASN A 600 -4.08 -29.80 11.10
CA ASN A 600 -4.58 -30.06 12.44
C ASN A 600 -4.10 -29.01 13.45
N THR A 601 -2.80 -28.73 13.50
CA THR A 601 -2.25 -27.69 14.39
C THR A 601 -2.84 -26.32 14.10
N ARG A 602 -3.07 -25.96 12.83
CA ARG A 602 -3.69 -24.68 12.46
C ARG A 602 -5.16 -24.62 12.83
N LEU A 603 -5.90 -25.72 12.65
CA LEU A 603 -7.29 -25.82 13.07
C LEU A 603 -7.46 -25.67 14.57
N GLU A 604 -6.55 -26.21 15.38
CA GLU A 604 -6.56 -26.00 16.84
C GLU A 604 -6.45 -24.51 17.18
N TRP A 605 -5.59 -23.78 16.47
CA TRP A 605 -5.42 -22.34 16.68
C TRP A 605 -6.63 -21.54 16.18
N TRP A 606 -7.14 -21.85 14.99
CA TRP A 606 -8.33 -21.21 14.42
C TRP A 606 -9.57 -21.45 15.28
N MET A 607 -9.81 -22.69 15.70
CA MET A 607 -10.91 -23.00 16.61
C MET A 607 -10.76 -22.28 17.93
N LYS A 608 -9.56 -22.18 18.50
CA LYS A 608 -9.32 -21.39 19.71
C LYS A 608 -9.62 -19.91 19.50
N ALA A 609 -9.27 -19.36 18.33
CA ALA A 609 -9.47 -17.95 17.99
C ALA A 609 -10.91 -17.60 17.62
N ILE A 610 -11.71 -18.55 17.15
CA ILE A 610 -13.12 -18.39 16.81
C ILE A 610 -14.03 -18.82 17.95
N ARG A 611 -13.59 -19.70 18.86
CA ARG A 611 -14.45 -20.21 19.92
C ARG A 611 -15.03 -19.03 20.72
N PRO A 612 -16.36 -18.96 20.92
CA PRO A 612 -16.93 -17.90 21.72
C PRO A 612 -16.25 -17.95 23.08
N ILE A 613 -15.72 -16.81 23.52
CA ILE A 613 -15.25 -16.68 24.89
C ILE A 613 -16.51 -16.87 25.72
N ALA A 614 -16.65 -18.05 26.34
CA ALA A 614 -17.72 -18.27 27.30
C ALA A 614 -17.60 -17.11 28.27
N VAL A 615 -18.60 -16.23 28.29
CA VAL A 615 -18.68 -15.14 29.26
C VAL A 615 -18.60 -15.86 30.59
N ALA A 616 -17.41 -15.85 31.20
CA ALA A 616 -17.21 -16.39 32.52
C ALA A 616 -18.25 -15.64 33.34
N GLN A 617 -19.26 -16.35 33.82
CA GLN A 617 -20.29 -15.76 34.66
C GLN A 617 -19.53 -15.17 35.85
N VAL A 618 -19.34 -13.85 35.82
CA VAL A 618 -18.87 -13.04 36.94
C VAL A 618 -20.02 -12.88 37.92
#